data_AF-A0A818F8E3-F1
#
_entry.id   AF-A0A818F8E3-F1
#
_cell.length_a   1.000
_cell.length_b   1.000
_cell.length_c   1.000
_cell.angle_alpha   90.00
_cell.angle_beta   90.00
_cell.angle_gamma   90.00
#
_symmetry.space_group_name_H-M   'P 1'
#
loop_
_entity.id
_entity.type
_entity.pdbx_description
1 polymer ?
#
loop_
_entity_poly.entity_id
_entity_poly.type
_entity_poly.pdbx_seq_one_letter_code
_entity_poly.pdbx_strand_id
1 'polypeptide(L)' 'MTIDLSKVTVSSTPFALIDEYSAIPQEQEILFSMHTVFRVGEIKQSASNSRLWEVQLTLTDDNDPQ' A
#
# COMPACT_ATOMS: atom_id res chain seq x y z
N MET A 1 -4.36 6.45 -4.19
CA MET A 1 -3.97 5.17 -3.56
C MET A 1 -4.78 5.06 -2.29
N THR A 2 -5.56 3.99 -2.12
CA THR A 2 -6.33 3.77 -0.89
C THR A 2 -5.78 2.50 -0.25
N ILE A 3 -5.26 2.62 0.96
CA ILE A 3 -4.75 1.48 1.74
C ILE A 3 -5.81 1.12 2.77
N ASP A 4 -6.25 -0.14 2.76
CA ASP A 4 -7.10 -0.67 3.82
C ASP A 4 -6.23 -1.04 5.03
N LEU A 5 -6.15 -0.12 6.00
CA LEU A 5 -5.35 -0.29 7.21
C LEU A 5 -5.77 -1.51 8.05
N SER A 6 -7.01 -1.99 7.92
CA SER A 6 -7.46 -3.20 8.64
C SER A 6 -6.77 -4.48 8.16
N LYS A 7 -6.24 -4.46 6.93
CA LYS A 7 -5.44 -5.55 6.37
C LYS A 7 -3.97 -5.45 6.72
N VAL A 8 -3.47 -4.22 6.92
CA VAL A 8 -2.05 -3.96 7.23
C VAL A 8 -1.73 -4.31 8.68
N THR A 9 -2.63 -4.03 9.62
CA THR A 9 -2.43 -4.31 11.06
C THR A 9 -2.27 -5.78 11.42
N VAL A 10 -2.61 -6.71 10.51
CA VAL A 10 -2.47 -8.16 10.71
C VAL A 10 -1.12 -8.68 10.17
N SER A 11 -0.41 -7.88 9.36
CA SER A 11 0.89 -8.26 8.79
C SER A 11 2.03 -8.11 9.80
N SER A 12 3.02 -8.99 9.72
CA SER A 12 4.30 -8.86 10.43
C SER A 12 5.18 -7.73 9.88
N THR A 13 4.85 -7.17 8.71
CA THR A 13 5.65 -6.14 8.05
C THR A 13 5.52 -4.79 8.76
N PRO A 14 6.64 -4.20 9.24
CA PRO A 14 6.62 -2.90 9.88
C PRO A 14 6.22 -1.76 8.93
N PHE A 15 5.36 -0.87 9.42
CA PHE A 15 4.96 0.38 8.76
C PHE A 15 4.75 1.49 9.77
N ALA A 16 4.75 2.75 9.31
CA ALA A 16 4.46 3.92 10.12
C ALA A 16 3.59 4.92 9.33
N LEU A 17 2.68 5.58 10.05
CA LEU A 17 2.04 6.82 9.58
C LEU A 17 2.94 7.97 10.01
N ILE A 18 3.39 8.79 9.06
CA ILE A 18 4.38 9.84 9.34
C ILE A 18 3.87 11.24 9.00
N ASP A 19 2.56 11.43 8.98
CA ASP A 19 1.88 12.70 8.69
C ASP A 19 2.46 13.88 9.50
N GLU A 20 2.76 13.68 10.78
CA GLU A 20 3.31 14.71 11.67
C GLU A 20 4.82 14.97 11.50
N TYR A 21 5.52 14.08 10.78
CA TYR A 21 6.97 14.08 10.61
C TYR A 21 7.41 14.28 9.15
N SER A 22 6.47 14.22 8.20
CA SER A 22 6.77 14.38 6.78
C SER A 22 7.21 15.81 6.49
N ALA A 23 8.16 15.94 5.56
CA ALA A 23 8.58 17.25 5.06
C ALA A 23 7.44 17.99 4.34
N ILE A 24 6.40 17.27 3.90
CA ILE A 24 5.22 17.80 3.21
C ILE A 24 3.97 17.50 4.07
N PRO A 25 3.53 18.45 4.92
CA PRO A 25 2.47 18.19 5.91
C PRO A 25 1.07 17.90 5.34
N GLN A 26 0.86 18.12 4.04
CA GLN A 26 -0.42 17.86 3.38
C GLN A 26 -0.54 16.43 2.86
N GLU A 27 0.56 15.67 2.88
CA GLU A 27 0.55 14.27 2.49
C GLU A 27 0.07 13.40 3.65
N GLN A 28 -0.66 12.34 3.30
CA GLN A 28 -1.08 11.30 4.24
C GLN A 28 -0.14 10.10 4.04
N GLU A 29 1.08 10.25 4.51
CA GLU A 29 2.20 9.40 4.14
C GLU A 29 2.25 8.14 5.02
N ILE A 30 2.32 6.99 4.34
CA ILE A 30 2.53 5.69 4.97
C ILE A 30 3.90 5.18 4.54
N LEU A 31 4.82 5.07 5.49
CA LEU A 31 6.16 4.56 5.27
C LEU A 31 6.22 3.07 5.62
N PHE A 32 6.53 2.24 4.62
CA PHE A 32 6.82 0.82 4.81
C PHE A 32 8.32 0.60 5.00
N SER A 33 8.68 -0.40 5.81
CA SER A 33 10.08 -0.82 5.92
C SER A 33 10.63 -1.34 4.59
N MET A 34 11.95 -1.24 4.42
CA MET A 34 12.63 -1.80 3.25
C MET A 34 12.37 -3.31 3.15
N HIS A 35 12.36 -3.82 1.91
CA HIS A 35 12.05 -5.22 1.58
C HIS A 35 10.61 -5.64 1.86
N THR A 36 9.70 -4.68 2.02
CA THR A 36 8.25 -4.96 1.95
C THR A 36 7.87 -5.49 0.57
N VAL A 37 7.17 -6.62 0.54
CA VAL A 37 6.68 -7.25 -0.68
C VAL A 37 5.17 -7.07 -0.79
N PHE A 38 4.71 -6.78 -2.00
CA PHE A 38 3.29 -6.69 -2.32
C PHE A 38 2.96 -7.70 -3.42
N ARG A 39 1.87 -8.44 -3.25
CA ARG A 39 1.28 -9.26 -4.32
C ARG A 39 0.37 -8.39 -5.18
N VAL A 40 0.59 -8.45 -6.49
CA VAL A 40 -0.28 -7.81 -7.49
C VAL A 40 -1.54 -8.65 -7.65
N GLY A 41 -2.69 -8.02 -7.42
CA GLY A 41 -4.02 -8.58 -7.67
C GLY A 41 -4.59 -8.07 -8.99
N GLU A 42 -5.82 -7.56 -8.93
CA GLU A 42 -6.50 -7.00 -10.10
C GLU A 42 -5.78 -5.75 -10.63
N ILE A 43 -5.70 -5.66 -11.96
CA ILE A 43 -5.24 -4.48 -12.67
C ILE A 43 -6.38 -4.02 -13.57
N LYS A 44 -6.88 -2.81 -13.37
CA LYS A 44 -7.98 -2.25 -14.15
C LYS A 44 -7.62 -0.88 -14.70
N GLN A 45 -8.04 -0.62 -15.93
CA GLN A 45 -7.88 0.71 -16.52
C GLN A 45 -8.83 1.68 -15.81
N SER A 46 -8.35 2.87 -15.47
CA SER A 46 -9.18 3.86 -14.81
C SER A 46 -10.31 4.33 -15.73
N ALA A 47 -11.54 4.28 -15.21
CA ALA A 47 -12.71 4.79 -15.92
C ALA A 47 -12.65 6.30 -16.18
N SER A 48 -11.93 7.05 -15.33
CA SER A 48 -11.81 8.51 -15.45
C SER A 48 -10.67 8.96 -16.37
N ASN A 49 -9.70 8.08 -16.65
CA ASN A 49 -8.56 8.39 -17.50
C ASN A 49 -7.97 7.11 -18.09
N SER A 50 -8.16 6.90 -19.39
CA SER A 50 -7.67 5.71 -20.11
C SER A 50 -6.14 5.57 -20.12
N ARG A 51 -5.39 6.59 -19.72
CA ARG A 51 -3.92 6.49 -19.59
C ARG A 51 -3.48 6.05 -18.19
N LEU A 52 -4.41 5.91 -17.25
CA LEU A 52 -4.13 5.46 -15.89
C LEU A 52 -4.65 4.05 -15.67
N TRP A 53 -3.89 3.29 -14.89
CA TRP A 53 -4.24 1.94 -14.46
C TRP A 53 -4.22 1.92 -12.94
N GLU A 54 -5.28 1.37 -12.35
CA GLU A 54 -5.38 1.08 -10.93
C GLU A 54 -4.94 -0.36 -10.70
N VAL A 55 -4.00 -0.54 -9.78
CA VAL A 55 -3.46 -1.84 -9.41
C VAL A 55 -3.84 -2.10 -7.96
N GLN A 56 -4.53 -3.20 -7.71
CA GLN A 56 -4.77 -3.66 -6.36
C GLN A 56 -3.51 -4.39 -5.85
N LEU A 57 -2.93 -3.87 -4.77
CA LEU A 57 -1.78 -4.46 -4.10
C LEU A 57 -2.20 -5.01 -2.74
N THR A 58 -1.76 -6.22 -2.44
CA THR A 58 -1.94 -6.84 -1.11
C THR A 58 -0.58 -7.01 -0.47
N LEU A 59 -0.42 -6.48 0.75
CA LEU A 59 0.78 -6.69 1.55
C LEU A 59 0.91 -8.17 1.88
N THR A 60 2.09 -8.75 1.64
CA THR A 60 2.34 -10.16 1.95
C THR A 60 2.83 -10.33 3.38
N ASP A 61 2.62 -11.51 3.95
CA ASP A 61 3.21 -11.92 5.23
C ASP A 61 3.87 -13.30 5.12
N ASP A 62 4.48 -13.78 6.21
CA ASP A 62 5.25 -15.03 6.22
C ASP A 62 4.39 -16.29 5.98
N ASN A 63 3.06 -16.18 6.06
CA ASN A 63 2.10 -17.28 5.87
C ASN A 63 1.43 -17.25 4.50
N ASP A 64 1.83 -16.34 3.61
CA ASP A 64 1.22 -16.20 2.30
C ASP A 64 1.55 -17.41 1.41
N PRO A 65 0.55 -18.08 0.79
CA PRO A 65 0.81 -19.23 -0.07
C PRO A 65 1.66 -18.84 -1.28
N GLN A 66 2.59 -19.74 -1.60
CA GLN A 66 3.56 -19.62 -2.69
C GLN A 66 2.91 -19.80 -4.07
#